data_AF-A0A845S2Y0-F1
#
_entry.id   AF-A0A845S2Y0-F1
#
_cell.length_a   1.000
_cell.length_b   1.000
_cell.length_c   1.000
_cell.angle_alpha   90.00
_cell.angle_beta   90.00
_cell.angle_gamma   90.00
#
_symmetry.space_group_name_H-M   'P 1'
#
loop_
_entity.id
_entity.type
_entity.pdbx_description
1 polymer ?
#
loop_
_entity_poly.entity_id
_entity_poly.type
_entity_poly.pdbx_seq_one_letter_code
_entity_poly.pdbx_strand_id
1 'polypeptide(L)' 'MAKGKQIYEGKAKILYEGPEKGTLIQYFKDDATAFN' A
#
# COMPACT_ATOMS: atom_id res chain seq x y z
N MET A 1 -0.03 -4.00 -15.50
CA MET A 1 -0.13 -4.87 -14.31
C MET A 1 -1.16 -4.23 -13.39
N ALA A 2 -2.32 -4.86 -13.19
CA ALA A 2 -3.33 -4.35 -12.27
C ALA A 2 -2.81 -4.52 -10.83
N LYS A 3 -2.81 -3.47 -10.02
CA LYS A 3 -2.54 -3.60 -8.57
C LYS A 3 -3.60 -4.55 -8.00
N GLY A 4 -3.19 -5.50 -7.14
CA GLY A 4 -4.10 -6.43 -6.48
C GLY A 4 -5.13 -5.72 -5.60
N LYS A 5 -6.00 -6.47 -4.90
CA LYS A 5 -7.00 -5.88 -4.01
C LYS A 5 -6.32 -5.03 -2.93
N GLN A 6 -6.78 -3.79 -2.71
CA GLN A 6 -6.33 -2.97 -1.59
C GLN A 6 -6.80 -3.61 -0.29
N ILE A 7 -5.86 -3.87 0.62
CA ILE A 7 -6.15 -4.53 1.90
C ILE A 7 -6.00 -3.58 3.10
N TYR A 8 -5.22 -2.50 2.95
CA TYR A 8 -4.99 -1.55 4.02
C TYR A 8 -4.56 -0.19 3.46
N GLU A 9 -5.03 0.87 4.09
CA GLU A 9 -4.63 2.24 3.80
C GLU A 9 -4.21 2.95 5.09
N GLY A 10 -2.94 3.33 5.14
CA GLY A 10 -2.38 4.13 6.22
C GLY A 10 -2.04 5.55 5.76
N LYS A 11 -1.49 6.34 6.69
CA LYS A 11 -1.09 7.74 6.44
C LYS A 11 -0.01 7.84 5.35
N ALA A 12 1.03 7.01 5.43
CA ALA A 12 2.19 7.10 4.54
C ALA A 12 2.22 6.03 3.43
N LYS A 13 1.33 5.03 3.46
CA LYS A 13 1.36 3.92 2.51
C LYS A 13 0.03 3.19 2.36
N ILE A 14 -0.12 2.53 1.23
CA ILE A 14 -1.22 1.62 0.90
C ILE A 14 -0.63 0.23 0.69
N LEU A 15 -1.31 -0.80 1.20
CA LEU A 15 -0.97 -2.20 0.95
C LEU A 15 -2.01 -2.83 0.03
N TYR A 16 -1.52 -3.55 -0.97
CA TYR A 16 -2.31 -4.39 -1.84
C TYR A 16 -1.88 -5.84 -1.70
N GLU A 17 -2.81 -6.76 -1.99
CA GLU A 17 -2.49 -8.17 -2.14
C GLU A 17 -1.47 -8.37 -3.27
N GLY A 18 -0.43 -9.16 -2.99
CA GLY A 18 0.59 -9.50 -3.98
C GLY A 18 0.15 -10.60 -4.93
N PRO A 19 0.86 -10.79 -6.05
CA PRO A 19 0.52 -11.82 -7.04
C PRO A 19 0.72 -13.25 -6.52
N GLU A 20 1.58 -13.43 -5.51
CA GLU A 20 1.86 -14.72 -4.88
C GLU A 20 1.31 -14.77 -3.46
N LYS A 21 0.88 -15.95 -3.01
CA LYS A 21 0.31 -16.13 -1.67
C LYS A 21 1.33 -15.74 -0.60
N GLY A 22 0.92 -14.83 0.30
CA GLY A 22 1.78 -14.33 1.37
C GLY A 22 2.67 -13.15 0.97
N THR A 23 2.58 -12.67 -0.28
CA THR A 23 3.27 -11.45 -0.72
C THR A 23 2.33 -10.25 -0.71
N LEU A 24 2.91 -9.05 -0.63
CA LEU A 24 2.19 -7.78 -0.61
C LEU A 24 2.88 -6.78 -1.52
N ILE A 25 2.09 -5.90 -2.14
CA ILE A 25 2.60 -4.73 -2.85
C ILE A 25 2.41 -3.51 -1.95
N GLN A 26 3.51 -2.85 -1.60
CA GLN A 26 3.52 -1.64 -0.79
C GLN A 26 3.68 -0.42 -1.69
N TYR A 27 2.69 0.47 -1.66
CA TYR A 27 2.72 1.75 -2.34
C TYR A 27 2.94 2.85 -1.33
N PHE A 28 4.05 3.58 -1.43
CA PHE A 28 4.34 4.73 -0.59
C PHE A 28 3.61 5.96 -1.14
N LYS A 29 2.92 6.67 -0.26
CA LYS A 29 2.29 7.95 -0.60
C LYS A 29 3.37 9.03 -0.53
N ASP A 30 3.43 9.90 -1.53
CA ASP A 30 4.27 11.12 -1.49
C ASP A 30 3.70 12.21 -0.57
N ASP A 31 2.61 11.92 0.15
CA ASP A 31 2.00 12.83 1.11
C ASP A 31 2.82 12.86 2.41
N ALA A 32 3.80 13.76 2.47
CA ALA A 32 4.57 14.06 3.66
C ALA A 32 3.69 14.78 4.70
N THR A 33 2.80 14.05 5.35
CA THR A 33 2.01 14.57 6.48
C THR A 33 2.88 14.69 7.72
N ALA A 34 3.68 15.75 7.78
CA ALA A 34 4.53 16.09 8.92
C ALA A 34 3.74 16.86 10.00
N PHE A 35 2.61 16.33 10.46
CA PHE A 35 1.89 16.84 11.64
C PHE A 35 1.06 15.71 12.28
N ASN A 36 1.61 15.06 13.30
CA ASN A 36 0.87 14.34 14.34
C ASN A 36 1.74 14.09 15.57
#